data_AF-A0A9X2M6I7-F1
#
_entry.id   AF-A0A9X2M6I7-F1
#
_cell.length_a   1.000
_cell.length_b   1.000
_cell.length_c   1.000
_cell.angle_alpha   90.00
_cell.angle_beta   90.00
_cell.angle_gamma   90.00
#
_symmetry.space_group_name_H-M   'P 1'
#
loop_
_entity.id
_entity.type
_entity.pdbx_description
1 polymer ?
#
loop_
_entity_poly.entity_id
_entity_poly.type
_entity_poly.pdbx_seq_one_letter_code
_entity_poly.pdbx_strand_id
1 'polypeptide(L)'
;MDYGRTHADGANLLAGALRPYGGIVMWRAFVHDTDAKWDRQAYLDFTPLDGKFADNAIVQIKNGPIDFQVREPAHPLFGSLPRTNSMIELQVTQEYTGHATHLCYLVPQWKEVLDFDTLKAGEASTVARVVTGRVHSYAHFGFAGVMNFGDARNWTGSHLAAANTHGYGRLSWNPDLSAQDLATEWTRMTFGNDPHVVETVSALLLDSWHTYEDYTSPLGTGYLTHPPDGSVTGHFDPSPTTTTQFHKSDREGIGYDRTAATGDGFTELYAPATRDAYESLENCPEELLLFLHHVPYTHRLASGKTVIQHIYDTHFSGAARVADMRTEWEGLRRRVDLRRFTDVHRQFGEQLTGAAQWRDTLVAYWFDLSRIRDERRGWLQAIVAPADTALLGGERNELPVQVVNATGAGLRTVTTLEVPEGWRSEEATAYVASREGETVKTPVVPPSAPALATLHARPRSGAVRVLDSSLRSLAKVVVVPPAARCVHALDAGPDSAPVLTGYTRLSPAGGWHEGADFGWVGNTPDATDTGLFDVVRRDYVRDSAPAVLRLKLPAGPCTAHLLTGDPNTFNRSLIVRVNGIEKARSEQLDGREFTWLRIPLDGGSSGRAVDLELSANERETWHLSACVVLADDRGRV
;
A
#
# COMPACT_ATOMS: atom_id res chain seq x y z
N MET A 1 -0.27 -1.77 -28.64
CA MET A 1 -1.05 -2.83 -29.31
C MET A 1 -0.13 -3.80 -30.05
N ASP A 2 -0.06 -5.05 -29.61
CA ASP A 2 0.97 -6.03 -30.02
C ASP A 2 0.90 -6.48 -31.49
N TYR A 3 -0.26 -6.36 -32.13
CA TYR A 3 -0.51 -6.84 -33.49
C TYR A 3 -0.81 -5.72 -34.51
N GLY A 4 -0.58 -4.45 -34.15
CA GLY A 4 -0.88 -3.32 -35.03
C GLY A 4 -2.37 -3.18 -35.38
N ARG A 5 -3.27 -3.62 -34.49
CA ARG A 5 -4.73 -3.54 -34.63
C ARG A 5 -5.32 -2.56 -33.63
N THR A 6 -6.49 -2.01 -33.95
CA THR A 6 -7.24 -1.12 -33.06
C THR A 6 -8.10 -1.91 -32.07
N HIS A 7 -8.62 -1.24 -31.02
CA HIS A 7 -9.60 -1.86 -30.12
C HIS A 7 -10.88 -2.29 -30.85
N ALA A 8 -11.32 -1.51 -31.86
CA ALA A 8 -12.47 -1.85 -32.67
C ALA A 8 -12.24 -3.14 -33.48
N ASP A 9 -11.05 -3.34 -34.06
CA ASP A 9 -10.73 -4.57 -34.79
C ASP A 9 -10.82 -5.81 -33.87
N GLY A 10 -10.25 -5.70 -32.66
CA GLY A 10 -10.28 -6.78 -31.66
C GLY A 10 -11.70 -7.08 -31.17
N ALA A 11 -12.45 -6.04 -30.80
CA ALA A 11 -13.83 -6.18 -30.34
C ALA A 11 -14.73 -6.76 -31.44
N ASN A 12 -14.60 -6.29 -32.68
CA ASN A 12 -15.44 -6.72 -33.81
C ASN A 12 -15.18 -8.18 -34.20
N LEU A 13 -13.94 -8.65 -34.07
CA LEU A 13 -13.61 -10.07 -34.28
C LEU A 13 -14.42 -10.97 -33.33
N LEU A 14 -14.41 -10.65 -32.03
CA LEU A 14 -15.16 -11.40 -31.02
C LEU A 14 -16.67 -11.22 -31.20
N ALA A 15 -17.12 -10.01 -31.49
CA ALA A 15 -18.53 -9.68 -31.69
C ALA A 15 -19.12 -10.43 -32.89
N GLY A 16 -18.36 -10.58 -33.97
CA GLY A 16 -18.73 -11.39 -35.13
C GLY A 16 -18.92 -12.87 -34.79
N ALA A 17 -18.04 -13.43 -33.95
CA ALA A 17 -18.14 -14.82 -33.49
C ALA A 17 -19.36 -15.07 -32.59
N LEU A 18 -19.75 -14.08 -31.77
CA LEU A 18 -20.88 -14.17 -30.84
C LEU A 18 -22.25 -13.85 -31.47
N ARG A 19 -22.26 -13.11 -32.59
CA ARG A 19 -23.49 -12.63 -33.24
C ARG A 19 -24.53 -13.72 -33.52
N PRO A 20 -24.18 -14.91 -34.06
CA PRO A 20 -25.17 -15.95 -34.35
C PRO A 20 -25.93 -16.48 -33.11
N TYR A 21 -25.40 -16.21 -31.91
CA TYR A 21 -25.95 -16.65 -30.63
C TYR A 21 -26.59 -15.52 -29.83
N GLY A 22 -26.67 -14.30 -30.39
CA GLY A 22 -27.17 -13.12 -29.69
C GLY A 22 -26.25 -12.62 -28.56
N GLY A 23 -24.99 -13.05 -28.55
CA GLY A 23 -24.02 -12.62 -27.54
C GLY A 23 -23.49 -11.20 -27.79
N ILE A 24 -23.09 -10.54 -26.71
CA ILE A 24 -22.49 -9.20 -26.73
C ILE A 24 -21.03 -9.26 -26.26
N VAL A 25 -20.23 -8.27 -26.67
CA VAL A 25 -18.84 -8.07 -26.21
C VAL A 25 -18.78 -6.82 -25.35
N MET A 26 -18.51 -6.98 -24.05
CA MET A 26 -18.16 -5.87 -23.15
C MET A 26 -16.66 -5.62 -23.24
N TRP A 27 -16.27 -4.56 -23.93
CA TRP A 27 -14.88 -4.20 -24.17
C TRP A 27 -14.46 -3.07 -23.24
N ARG A 28 -13.60 -3.36 -22.26
CA ARG A 28 -13.16 -2.38 -21.25
C ARG A 28 -12.31 -1.28 -21.87
N ALA A 29 -12.62 -0.04 -21.52
CA ALA A 29 -11.85 1.16 -21.87
C ALA A 29 -10.75 1.49 -20.85
N PHE A 30 -10.58 0.68 -19.81
CA PHE A 30 -9.47 0.81 -18.87
C PHE A 30 -8.17 0.35 -19.53
N VAL A 31 -7.53 1.27 -20.26
CA VAL A 31 -6.28 1.07 -21.00
C VAL A 31 -5.30 2.19 -20.66
N HIS A 32 -4.04 1.81 -20.42
CA HIS A 32 -2.95 2.75 -20.18
C HIS A 32 -1.61 2.08 -20.52
N ASP A 33 -0.75 2.79 -21.24
CA ASP A 33 0.59 2.29 -21.60
C ASP A 33 1.68 2.84 -20.66
N THR A 34 1.50 4.07 -20.17
CA THR A 34 2.44 4.76 -19.28
C THR A 34 1.68 5.71 -18.35
N ASP A 35 2.25 5.96 -17.17
CA ASP A 35 1.67 6.89 -16.19
C ASP A 35 1.45 8.31 -16.75
N ALA A 36 2.27 8.75 -17.70
CA ALA A 36 2.25 10.12 -18.25
C ALA A 36 0.99 10.48 -19.04
N LYS A 37 0.19 9.49 -19.47
CA LYS A 37 -1.04 9.68 -20.23
C LYS A 37 -2.25 9.00 -19.62
N TRP A 38 -2.11 8.39 -18.44
CA TRP A 38 -3.13 7.49 -17.87
C TRP A 38 -4.52 8.14 -17.87
N ASP A 39 -4.64 9.36 -17.35
CA ASP A 39 -5.85 10.17 -17.25
C ASP A 39 -6.61 10.37 -18.58
N ARG A 40 -5.92 10.32 -19.73
CA ARG A 40 -6.50 10.65 -21.03
C ARG A 40 -6.40 9.53 -22.06
N GLN A 41 -5.65 8.48 -21.78
CA GLN A 41 -5.35 7.42 -22.75
C GLN A 41 -6.63 6.79 -23.30
N ALA A 42 -7.55 6.38 -22.41
CA ALA A 42 -8.84 5.83 -22.79
C ALA A 42 -9.63 6.77 -23.71
N TYR A 43 -9.63 8.08 -23.43
CA TYR A 43 -10.30 9.06 -24.29
C TYR A 43 -9.65 9.12 -25.68
N LEU A 44 -8.33 9.26 -25.72
CA LEU A 44 -7.55 9.41 -26.95
C LEU A 44 -7.64 8.16 -27.84
N ASP A 45 -7.72 6.97 -27.24
CA ASP A 45 -7.77 5.71 -27.99
C ASP A 45 -9.17 5.38 -28.52
N PHE A 46 -10.22 5.69 -27.75
CA PHE A 46 -11.58 5.27 -28.10
C PHE A 46 -12.35 6.31 -28.92
N THR A 47 -12.12 7.62 -28.72
CA THR A 47 -12.86 8.65 -29.48
C THR A 47 -12.63 8.59 -31.00
N PRO A 48 -11.42 8.31 -31.53
CA PRO A 48 -11.22 8.13 -32.97
C PRO A 48 -11.86 6.84 -33.54
N LEU A 49 -12.39 5.98 -32.67
CA LEU A 49 -13.04 4.72 -33.00
C LEU A 49 -14.58 4.79 -32.92
N ASP A 50 -15.16 5.95 -32.60
CA ASP A 50 -16.61 6.14 -32.53
C ASP A 50 -17.31 5.77 -33.86
N GLY A 51 -18.25 4.82 -33.80
CA GLY A 51 -18.96 4.26 -34.96
C GLY A 51 -18.21 3.15 -35.71
N LYS A 52 -17.05 2.71 -35.23
CA LYS A 52 -16.30 1.58 -35.81
C LYS A 52 -16.55 0.25 -35.09
N PHE A 53 -17.14 0.29 -33.90
CA PHE A 53 -17.50 -0.92 -33.16
C PHE A 53 -18.78 -1.55 -33.73
N ALA A 54 -18.87 -2.88 -33.66
CA ALA A 54 -20.05 -3.64 -34.03
C ALA A 54 -21.23 -3.28 -33.12
N ASP A 55 -22.46 -3.41 -33.64
CA ASP A 55 -23.71 -3.14 -32.92
C ASP A 55 -23.89 -3.97 -31.63
N ASN A 56 -23.26 -5.15 -31.52
CA ASN A 56 -23.23 -6.02 -30.34
C ASN A 56 -21.94 -5.92 -29.51
N ALA A 57 -21.10 -4.91 -29.77
CA ALA A 57 -19.98 -4.54 -28.90
C ALA A 57 -20.35 -3.29 -28.08
N ILE A 58 -19.91 -3.25 -26.82
CA ILE A 58 -20.16 -2.15 -25.89
C ILE A 58 -18.86 -1.75 -25.19
N VAL A 59 -18.58 -0.44 -25.17
CA VAL A 59 -17.42 0.12 -24.48
C VAL A 59 -17.76 0.29 -23.00
N GLN A 60 -17.04 -0.41 -22.13
CA GLN A 60 -17.23 -0.39 -20.68
C GLN A 60 -16.22 0.58 -20.04
N ILE A 61 -16.73 1.65 -19.41
CA ILE A 61 -15.95 2.82 -18.99
C ILE A 61 -16.03 2.95 -17.47
N LYS A 62 -14.90 3.04 -16.75
CA LYS A 62 -14.90 3.32 -15.30
C LYS A 62 -15.54 4.67 -15.01
N ASN A 63 -16.05 4.87 -13.79
CA ASN A 63 -16.67 6.14 -13.39
C ASN A 63 -15.73 7.36 -13.52
N GLY A 64 -14.43 7.15 -13.29
CA GLY A 64 -13.39 8.16 -13.48
C GLY A 64 -12.28 7.68 -14.43
N PRO A 65 -11.40 8.59 -14.86
CA PRO A 65 -10.35 8.32 -15.84
C PRO A 65 -9.11 7.58 -15.31
N ILE A 66 -8.96 7.45 -13.99
CA ILE A 66 -7.79 6.82 -13.37
C ILE A 66 -8.12 5.39 -13.00
N ASP A 67 -8.55 5.12 -11.76
CA ASP A 67 -8.74 3.78 -11.25
C ASP A 67 -9.49 3.77 -9.91
N PHE A 68 -10.79 4.08 -9.94
CA PHE A 68 -11.68 3.92 -8.78
C PHE A 68 -11.20 4.59 -7.48
N GLN A 69 -10.44 5.68 -7.58
CA GLN A 69 -9.95 6.40 -6.40
C GLN A 69 -11.13 6.94 -5.58
N VAL A 70 -10.85 7.33 -4.33
CA VAL A 70 -11.86 7.85 -3.39
C VAL A 70 -12.68 8.97 -4.02
N ARG A 71 -12.03 9.83 -4.81
CA ARG A 71 -12.68 10.83 -5.65
C ARG A 71 -11.92 10.96 -6.97
N GLU A 72 -12.67 11.02 -8.07
CA GLU A 72 -12.20 11.32 -9.42
C GLU A 72 -13.26 12.18 -10.12
N PRO A 73 -12.88 13.01 -11.10
CA PRO A 73 -13.88 13.59 -12.00
C PRO A 73 -14.57 12.50 -12.81
N ALA A 74 -15.80 12.73 -13.23
CA ALA A 74 -16.50 11.82 -14.14
C ALA A 74 -15.70 11.62 -15.44
N HIS A 75 -15.54 10.38 -15.89
CA HIS A 75 -14.68 10.06 -17.03
C HIS A 75 -15.11 10.83 -18.30
N PRO A 76 -14.21 11.56 -18.98
CA PRO A 76 -14.58 12.39 -20.13
C PRO A 76 -15.06 11.59 -21.35
N LEU A 77 -14.95 10.26 -21.35
CA LEU A 77 -15.42 9.44 -22.48
C LEU A 77 -16.96 9.33 -22.51
N PHE A 78 -17.64 9.56 -21.38
CA PHE A 78 -19.10 9.62 -21.34
C PHE A 78 -19.61 10.79 -22.21
N GLY A 79 -20.52 10.48 -23.13
CA GLY A 79 -21.06 11.43 -24.12
C GLY A 79 -20.15 11.70 -25.32
N SER A 80 -18.92 11.17 -25.34
CA SER A 80 -17.98 11.34 -26.45
C SER A 80 -18.05 10.24 -27.52
N LEU A 81 -18.92 9.25 -27.34
CA LEU A 81 -19.12 8.11 -28.24
C LEU A 81 -20.58 8.05 -28.73
N PRO A 82 -21.06 9.01 -29.55
CA PRO A 82 -22.46 9.07 -29.96
C PRO A 82 -22.89 7.93 -30.88
N ARG A 83 -21.95 7.20 -31.51
CA ARG A 83 -22.22 6.10 -32.46
C ARG A 83 -21.70 4.75 -31.97
N THR A 84 -21.27 4.65 -30.71
CA THR A 84 -20.79 3.41 -30.10
C THR A 84 -21.50 3.20 -28.76
N ASN A 85 -22.09 2.00 -28.58
CA ASN A 85 -22.69 1.58 -27.32
C ASN A 85 -21.73 1.80 -26.14
N SER A 86 -22.22 2.36 -25.05
CA SER A 86 -21.41 2.66 -23.86
C SER A 86 -22.12 2.24 -22.57
N MET A 87 -21.34 1.78 -21.59
CA MET A 87 -21.79 1.46 -20.22
C MET A 87 -20.79 1.95 -19.18
N ILE A 88 -21.26 2.09 -17.94
CA ILE A 88 -20.42 2.44 -16.80
C ILE A 88 -19.95 1.18 -16.05
N GLU A 89 -18.70 1.17 -15.63
CA GLU A 89 -18.11 0.25 -14.65
C GLU A 89 -17.97 0.98 -13.32
N LEU A 90 -18.55 0.43 -12.26
CA LEU A 90 -18.44 0.89 -10.89
C LEU A 90 -17.70 -0.16 -10.05
N GLN A 91 -16.91 0.28 -9.09
CA GLN A 91 -16.29 -0.63 -8.13
C GLN A 91 -17.15 -0.74 -6.87
N VAL A 92 -17.72 -1.92 -6.62
CA VAL A 92 -18.48 -2.21 -5.40
C VAL A 92 -17.55 -2.74 -4.31
N THR A 93 -16.55 -3.54 -4.70
CA THR A 93 -15.41 -3.87 -3.84
C THR A 93 -14.62 -2.61 -3.52
N GLN A 94 -14.18 -2.47 -2.28
CA GLN A 94 -13.61 -1.23 -1.78
C GLN A 94 -12.07 -1.24 -1.91
N GLU A 95 -11.53 -1.40 -3.12
CA GLU A 95 -10.07 -1.50 -3.31
C GLU A 95 -9.33 -0.26 -2.79
N TYR A 96 -9.75 0.94 -3.19
CA TYR A 96 -9.15 2.20 -2.72
C TYR A 96 -9.95 2.87 -1.60
N THR A 97 -11.11 2.29 -1.26
CA THR A 97 -12.09 2.85 -0.33
C THR A 97 -12.21 2.04 0.96
N GLY A 98 -11.09 1.40 1.35
CA GLY A 98 -10.87 0.89 2.70
C GLY A 98 -11.22 -0.59 2.93
N HIS A 99 -11.24 -1.37 1.86
CA HIS A 99 -11.44 -2.82 1.83
C HIS A 99 -12.69 -3.22 2.66
N ALA A 100 -12.67 -4.38 3.30
CA ALA A 100 -13.73 -4.82 4.21
C ALA A 100 -13.54 -4.30 5.65
N THR A 101 -12.69 -3.28 5.85
CA THR A 101 -12.30 -2.77 7.18
C THR A 101 -12.90 -1.40 7.45
N HIS A 102 -12.83 -0.46 6.51
CA HIS A 102 -13.40 0.87 6.69
C HIS A 102 -14.83 0.90 6.16
N LEU A 103 -15.73 1.53 6.90
CA LEU A 103 -17.03 1.89 6.37
C LEU A 103 -16.84 2.96 5.28
N CYS A 104 -17.28 2.67 4.06
CA CYS A 104 -17.39 3.62 2.96
C CYS A 104 -18.58 3.24 2.07
N TYR A 105 -19.70 3.94 2.26
CA TYR A 105 -20.90 3.77 1.45
C TYR A 105 -20.75 4.57 0.16
N LEU A 106 -20.68 3.88 -0.98
CA LEU A 106 -20.26 4.44 -2.27
C LEU A 106 -21.41 5.03 -3.10
N VAL A 107 -22.66 4.87 -2.65
CA VAL A 107 -23.83 5.40 -3.38
C VAL A 107 -23.78 6.91 -3.55
N PRO A 108 -23.42 7.74 -2.54
CA PRO A 108 -23.20 9.17 -2.74
C PRO A 108 -22.18 9.47 -3.85
N GLN A 109 -21.01 8.82 -3.84
CA GLN A 109 -19.98 8.96 -4.87
C GLN A 109 -20.52 8.62 -6.27
N TRP A 110 -21.20 7.48 -6.40
CA TRP A 110 -21.76 7.05 -7.69
C TRP A 110 -22.84 8.01 -8.18
N LYS A 111 -23.64 8.60 -7.27
CA LYS A 111 -24.63 9.61 -7.63
C LYS A 111 -23.97 10.88 -8.16
N GLU A 112 -22.89 11.37 -7.54
CA GLU A 112 -22.16 12.52 -8.07
C GLU A 112 -21.69 12.29 -9.51
N VAL A 113 -21.18 11.09 -9.81
CA VAL A 113 -20.77 10.74 -11.19
C VAL A 113 -21.98 10.61 -12.12
N LEU A 114 -23.05 9.93 -11.68
CA LEU A 114 -24.24 9.69 -12.49
C LEU A 114 -25.00 10.97 -12.81
N ASP A 115 -25.03 11.91 -11.87
CA ASP A 115 -25.73 13.19 -11.97
C ASP A 115 -24.87 14.27 -12.68
N PHE A 116 -23.58 14.01 -12.91
CA PHE A 116 -22.69 14.89 -13.66
C PHE A 116 -23.17 15.11 -15.10
N ASP A 117 -23.46 16.37 -15.46
CA ASP A 117 -23.84 16.77 -16.81
C ASP A 117 -22.61 16.88 -17.72
N THR A 118 -22.53 15.99 -18.71
CA THR A 118 -21.40 15.97 -19.64
C THR A 118 -21.42 17.15 -20.63
N LEU A 119 -22.61 17.74 -20.85
CA LEU A 119 -22.87 18.80 -21.83
C LEU A 119 -22.49 18.46 -23.29
N LYS A 120 -22.09 17.22 -23.60
CA LYS A 120 -21.62 16.82 -24.93
C LYS A 120 -22.73 16.71 -25.98
N ALA A 121 -23.97 16.61 -25.52
CA ALA A 121 -25.17 16.63 -26.36
C ALA A 121 -26.17 17.72 -25.90
N GLY A 122 -25.66 18.82 -25.33
CA GLY A 122 -26.46 19.89 -24.73
C GLY A 122 -26.76 19.65 -23.25
N GLU A 123 -27.54 20.55 -22.65
CA GLU A 123 -27.95 20.46 -21.23
C GLU A 123 -28.72 19.18 -20.92
N ALA A 124 -28.63 18.73 -19.67
CA ALA A 124 -29.20 17.50 -19.16
C ALA A 124 -28.67 16.23 -19.87
N SER A 125 -27.42 16.26 -20.33
CA SER A 125 -26.71 15.11 -20.89
C SER A 125 -25.89 14.40 -19.80
N THR A 126 -26.55 14.06 -18.69
CA THR A 126 -25.87 13.45 -17.53
C THR A 126 -25.30 12.08 -17.84
N VAL A 127 -24.27 11.66 -17.11
CA VAL A 127 -23.69 10.31 -17.26
C VAL A 127 -24.76 9.23 -17.15
N ALA A 128 -25.68 9.32 -16.18
CA ALA A 128 -26.82 8.41 -16.04
C ALA A 128 -27.65 8.32 -17.32
N ARG A 129 -27.93 9.47 -17.96
CA ARG A 129 -28.71 9.51 -19.21
C ARG A 129 -27.93 8.97 -20.40
N VAL A 130 -26.60 9.16 -20.43
CA VAL A 130 -25.72 8.54 -21.44
C VAL A 130 -25.77 7.01 -21.32
N VAL A 131 -25.50 6.48 -20.13
CA VAL A 131 -25.38 5.02 -19.91
C VAL A 131 -26.72 4.29 -19.78
N THR A 132 -27.83 5.02 -19.87
CA THR A 132 -29.20 4.47 -20.04
C THR A 132 -29.78 4.68 -21.44
N GLY A 133 -28.94 5.10 -22.41
CA GLY A 133 -29.36 5.26 -23.80
C GLY A 133 -30.38 6.39 -24.03
N ARG A 134 -30.50 7.34 -23.09
CA ARG A 134 -31.45 8.48 -23.17
C ARG A 134 -30.85 9.70 -23.87
N VAL A 135 -29.53 9.74 -24.06
CA VAL A 135 -28.82 10.81 -24.80
C VAL A 135 -28.50 10.39 -26.23
N HIS A 136 -27.99 9.16 -26.41
CA HIS A 136 -27.66 8.59 -27.71
C HIS A 136 -28.42 7.29 -27.91
N SER A 137 -28.76 6.98 -29.17
CA SER A 137 -29.52 5.78 -29.55
C SER A 137 -28.66 4.52 -29.50
N TYR A 138 -28.28 4.08 -28.30
CA TYR A 138 -27.53 2.86 -28.07
C TYR A 138 -28.42 1.61 -28.18
N ALA A 139 -27.92 0.58 -28.85
CA ALA A 139 -28.57 -0.73 -28.89
C ALA A 139 -28.31 -1.51 -27.58
N HIS A 140 -27.14 -1.30 -26.99
CA HIS A 140 -26.75 -1.85 -25.70
C HIS A 140 -26.15 -0.76 -24.81
N PHE A 141 -26.54 -0.76 -23.54
CA PHE A 141 -26.09 0.20 -22.53
C PHE A 141 -26.31 -0.43 -21.15
N GLY A 142 -25.75 0.16 -20.10
CA GLY A 142 -26.04 -0.29 -18.73
C GLY A 142 -24.91 -0.04 -17.76
N PHE A 143 -24.84 -0.94 -16.77
CA PHE A 143 -23.95 -0.88 -15.62
C PHE A 143 -23.22 -2.21 -15.46
N ALA A 144 -21.95 -2.13 -15.08
CA ALA A 144 -21.17 -3.24 -14.55
C ALA A 144 -20.66 -2.86 -13.15
N GLY A 145 -20.66 -3.83 -12.25
CA GLY A 145 -20.18 -3.68 -10.88
C GLY A 145 -19.08 -4.70 -10.60
N VAL A 146 -17.91 -4.24 -10.19
CA VAL A 146 -16.87 -5.13 -9.65
C VAL A 146 -17.29 -5.48 -8.22
N MET A 147 -17.92 -6.66 -8.08
CA MET A 147 -18.66 -7.03 -6.87
C MET A 147 -17.75 -7.27 -5.65
N ASN A 148 -18.26 -6.95 -4.47
CA ASN A 148 -17.59 -7.12 -3.17
C ASN A 148 -17.89 -8.46 -2.47
N PHE A 149 -18.24 -9.51 -3.21
CA PHE A 149 -18.55 -10.81 -2.63
C PHE A 149 -17.32 -11.71 -2.50
N GLY A 150 -17.31 -12.52 -1.45
CA GLY A 150 -16.36 -13.61 -1.21
C GLY A 150 -17.01 -14.75 -0.43
N ASP A 151 -16.18 -15.64 0.12
CA ASP A 151 -16.61 -16.81 0.90
C ASP A 151 -16.89 -16.50 2.39
N ALA A 152 -16.68 -15.25 2.81
CA ALA A 152 -17.07 -14.76 4.13
C ALA A 152 -18.55 -15.05 4.40
N ARG A 153 -18.91 -15.38 5.66
CA ARG A 153 -20.29 -15.76 5.99
C ARG A 153 -21.32 -14.65 5.75
N ASN A 154 -20.89 -13.39 5.80
CA ASN A 154 -21.69 -12.21 5.47
C ASN A 154 -21.50 -11.75 4.01
N TRP A 155 -20.82 -12.56 3.19
CA TRP A 155 -20.47 -12.34 1.78
C TRP A 155 -19.47 -11.20 1.53
N THR A 156 -19.62 -10.07 2.21
CA THR A 156 -18.89 -8.83 1.90
C THR A 156 -17.74 -8.53 2.84
N GLY A 157 -17.40 -9.42 3.78
CA GLY A 157 -16.40 -9.22 4.83
C GLY A 157 -16.87 -8.27 5.94
N SER A 158 -17.49 -7.15 5.57
CA SER A 158 -18.19 -6.20 6.44
C SER A 158 -19.71 -6.29 6.27
N HIS A 159 -20.47 -6.32 7.37
CA HIS A 159 -21.94 -6.29 7.31
C HIS A 159 -22.47 -5.01 6.64
N LEU A 160 -21.81 -3.86 6.88
CA LEU A 160 -22.25 -2.58 6.32
C LEU A 160 -21.86 -2.43 4.85
N ALA A 161 -20.81 -3.09 4.37
CA ALA A 161 -20.42 -3.07 2.95
C ALA A 161 -21.47 -3.73 2.03
N ALA A 162 -22.36 -4.58 2.56
CA ALA A 162 -23.49 -5.11 1.79
C ALA A 162 -24.48 -4.01 1.34
N ALA A 163 -24.45 -2.84 1.99
CA ALA A 163 -25.20 -1.66 1.53
C ALA A 163 -24.74 -1.18 0.16
N ASN A 164 -23.44 -1.31 -0.17
CA ASN A 164 -22.91 -0.96 -1.49
C ASN A 164 -23.45 -1.89 -2.57
N THR A 165 -23.51 -3.20 -2.29
CA THR A 165 -24.09 -4.19 -3.22
C THR A 165 -25.55 -3.90 -3.51
N HIS A 166 -26.32 -3.61 -2.45
CA HIS A 166 -27.72 -3.21 -2.58
C HIS A 166 -27.84 -1.91 -3.40
N GLY A 167 -27.11 -0.87 -3.00
CA GLY A 167 -27.11 0.43 -3.68
C GLY A 167 -26.77 0.33 -5.16
N TYR A 168 -25.74 -0.45 -5.52
CA TYR A 168 -25.35 -0.71 -6.90
C TYR A 168 -26.51 -1.34 -7.70
N GLY A 169 -27.13 -2.40 -7.16
CA GLY A 169 -28.24 -3.06 -7.84
C GLY A 169 -29.44 -2.14 -8.03
N ARG A 170 -29.73 -1.29 -7.03
CA ARG A 170 -30.85 -0.34 -7.09
C ARG A 170 -30.59 0.82 -8.04
N LEU A 171 -29.38 1.37 -8.08
CA LEU A 171 -29.02 2.42 -9.05
C LEU A 171 -28.94 1.88 -10.49
N SER A 172 -28.46 0.65 -10.67
CA SER A 172 -28.48 -0.02 -11.98
C SER A 172 -29.91 -0.22 -12.50
N TRP A 173 -30.88 -0.38 -11.57
CA TRP A 173 -32.30 -0.45 -11.89
C TRP A 173 -32.91 0.95 -12.16
N ASN A 174 -32.61 1.92 -11.29
CA ASN A 174 -33.07 3.29 -11.42
C ASN A 174 -32.03 4.27 -10.85
N PRO A 175 -31.27 4.98 -11.70
CA PRO A 175 -30.23 5.91 -11.23
C PRO A 175 -30.81 7.17 -10.56
N ASP A 176 -32.12 7.44 -10.74
CA ASP A 176 -32.79 8.61 -10.17
C ASP A 176 -33.08 8.44 -8.65
N LEU A 177 -32.80 7.26 -8.06
CA LEU A 177 -32.99 7.01 -6.63
C LEU A 177 -31.98 7.82 -5.78
N SER A 178 -32.43 8.28 -4.61
CA SER A 178 -31.58 9.04 -3.68
C SER A 178 -30.74 8.11 -2.81
N ALA A 179 -29.54 8.56 -2.42
CA ALA A 179 -28.69 7.80 -1.50
C ALA A 179 -29.38 7.57 -0.15
N GLN A 180 -30.14 8.57 0.33
CA GLN A 180 -30.90 8.49 1.58
C GLN A 180 -31.95 7.38 1.55
N ASP A 181 -32.73 7.30 0.47
CA ASP A 181 -33.77 6.27 0.33
C ASP A 181 -33.14 4.88 0.29
N LEU A 182 -32.03 4.72 -0.43
CA LEU A 182 -31.33 3.45 -0.56
C LEU A 182 -30.68 2.99 0.75
N ALA A 183 -30.08 3.91 1.51
CA ALA A 183 -29.55 3.63 2.84
C ALA A 183 -30.67 3.22 3.81
N THR A 184 -31.81 3.91 3.76
CA THR A 184 -32.98 3.63 4.59
C THR A 184 -33.61 2.28 4.23
N GLU A 185 -33.81 2.00 2.94
CA GLU A 185 -34.33 0.73 2.40
C GLU A 185 -33.47 -0.44 2.88
N TRP A 186 -32.16 -0.38 2.63
CA TRP A 186 -31.21 -1.43 3.01
C TRP A 186 -31.17 -1.65 4.53
N THR A 187 -31.15 -0.56 5.31
CA THR A 187 -31.10 -0.63 6.77
C THR A 187 -32.33 -1.33 7.33
N ARG A 188 -33.54 -0.99 6.83
CA ARG A 188 -34.79 -1.64 7.25
C ARG A 188 -34.80 -3.12 6.95
N MET A 189 -34.33 -3.51 5.76
CA MET A 189 -34.24 -4.91 5.34
C MET A 189 -33.21 -5.71 6.14
N THR A 190 -32.14 -5.04 6.56
CA THR A 190 -31.01 -5.70 7.23
C THR A 190 -31.18 -5.72 8.74
N PHE A 191 -31.37 -4.57 9.38
CA PHE A 191 -31.36 -4.43 10.84
C PHE A 191 -32.76 -4.26 11.47
N GLY A 192 -33.82 -4.19 10.66
CA GLY A 192 -35.19 -4.05 11.13
C GLY A 192 -35.69 -2.60 11.14
N ASN A 193 -36.90 -2.39 11.67
CA ASN A 193 -37.65 -1.13 11.55
C ASN A 193 -37.66 -0.28 12.83
N ASP A 194 -36.77 -0.53 13.80
CA ASP A 194 -36.60 0.37 14.94
C ASP A 194 -36.15 1.75 14.42
N PRO A 195 -36.88 2.85 14.69
CA PRO A 195 -36.58 4.15 14.11
C PRO A 195 -35.17 4.66 14.44
N HIS A 196 -34.68 4.38 15.65
CA HIS A 196 -33.35 4.81 16.08
C HIS A 196 -32.26 4.03 15.33
N VAL A 197 -32.44 2.71 15.14
CA VAL A 197 -31.53 1.91 14.30
C VAL A 197 -31.52 2.44 12.86
N VAL A 198 -32.70 2.69 12.28
CA VAL A 198 -32.80 3.18 10.89
C VAL A 198 -32.10 4.52 10.72
N GLU A 199 -32.35 5.47 11.62
CA GLU A 199 -31.73 6.79 11.62
C GLU A 199 -30.21 6.71 11.77
N THR A 200 -29.72 6.02 12.80
CA THR A 200 -28.28 5.93 13.08
C THR A 200 -27.51 5.22 11.98
N VAL A 201 -27.98 4.06 11.50
CA VAL A 201 -27.25 3.32 10.46
C VAL A 201 -27.29 4.03 9.11
N SER A 202 -28.42 4.65 8.75
CA SER A 202 -28.50 5.43 7.51
C SER A 202 -27.58 6.65 7.56
N ALA A 203 -27.51 7.36 8.69
CA ALA A 203 -26.60 8.48 8.88
C ALA A 203 -25.13 8.04 8.79
N LEU A 204 -24.76 6.94 9.46
CA LEU A 204 -23.41 6.35 9.37
C LEU A 204 -23.03 6.02 7.92
N LEU A 205 -23.94 5.42 7.16
CA LEU A 205 -23.71 5.11 5.75
C LEU A 205 -23.47 6.40 4.94
N LEU A 206 -24.39 7.35 5.00
CA LEU A 206 -24.35 8.55 4.15
C LEU A 206 -23.12 9.44 4.40
N ASP A 207 -22.63 9.48 5.63
CA ASP A 207 -21.48 10.28 6.04
C ASP A 207 -20.13 9.60 5.81
N SER A 208 -20.13 8.28 5.58
CA SER A 208 -18.91 7.47 5.62
C SER A 208 -17.93 7.71 4.48
N TRP A 209 -18.40 8.04 3.28
CA TRP A 209 -17.50 8.29 2.14
C TRP A 209 -16.68 9.56 2.35
N HIS A 210 -17.31 10.68 2.72
CA HIS A 210 -16.59 11.91 3.07
C HIS A 210 -15.70 11.73 4.30
N THR A 211 -16.17 10.98 5.30
CA THR A 211 -15.32 10.65 6.45
C THR A 211 -14.06 9.89 6.04
N TYR A 212 -14.17 8.92 5.11
CA TYR A 212 -13.01 8.20 4.57
C TYR A 212 -12.10 9.10 3.74
N GLU A 213 -12.67 9.96 2.89
CA GLU A 213 -11.93 10.95 2.11
C GLU A 213 -11.13 11.91 3.00
N ASP A 214 -11.74 12.40 4.08
CA ASP A 214 -11.15 13.39 4.99
C ASP A 214 -9.78 12.97 5.54
N TYR A 215 -9.61 11.68 5.87
CA TYR A 215 -8.33 11.16 6.37
C TYR A 215 -7.49 10.41 5.32
N THR A 216 -7.90 10.36 4.05
CA THR A 216 -7.13 9.71 2.98
C THR A 216 -6.62 10.71 1.94
N SER A 217 -7.19 10.76 0.74
CA SER A 217 -6.69 11.59 -0.35
C SER A 217 -7.41 12.95 -0.41
N PRO A 218 -6.74 14.07 -0.09
CA PRO A 218 -7.38 15.38 -0.05
C PRO A 218 -7.64 15.94 -1.45
N LEU A 219 -8.75 16.67 -1.60
CA LEU A 219 -9.02 17.56 -2.75
C LEU A 219 -8.83 16.87 -4.11
N GLY A 220 -9.21 15.59 -4.20
CA GLY A 220 -9.17 14.81 -5.44
C GLY A 220 -7.78 14.33 -5.86
N THR A 221 -6.76 14.43 -5.00
CA THR A 221 -5.38 14.08 -5.40
C THR A 221 -5.22 12.62 -5.83
N GLY A 222 -6.08 11.72 -5.34
CA GLY A 222 -6.02 10.28 -5.61
C GLY A 222 -4.76 9.59 -5.06
N TYR A 223 -4.75 8.26 -5.09
CA TYR A 223 -3.68 7.41 -4.61
C TYR A 223 -3.28 7.71 -3.16
N LEU A 224 -1.97 7.73 -2.86
CA LEU A 224 -1.39 7.72 -1.51
C LEU A 224 -1.37 6.32 -0.86
N THR A 225 -1.49 5.25 -1.64
CA THR A 225 -1.42 3.85 -1.16
C THR A 225 -0.21 3.12 -1.75
N HIS A 226 0.16 1.97 -1.18
CA HIS A 226 1.14 1.08 -1.81
C HIS A 226 0.62 0.56 -3.18
N PRO A 227 1.49 0.49 -4.21
CA PRO A 227 1.15 -0.19 -5.46
C PRO A 227 0.94 -1.70 -5.22
N PRO A 228 0.29 -2.42 -6.14
CA PRO A 228 0.08 -3.85 -6.03
C PRO A 228 1.37 -4.57 -6.49
N ASP A 229 2.40 -4.59 -5.65
CA ASP A 229 3.71 -5.20 -5.94
C ASP A 229 3.95 -6.53 -5.20
N GLY A 230 2.87 -7.20 -4.79
CA GLY A 230 2.94 -8.48 -4.06
C GLY A 230 2.88 -8.34 -2.55
N SER A 231 2.76 -7.13 -2.00
CA SER A 231 2.40 -6.93 -0.59
C SER A 231 0.95 -7.35 -0.32
N VAL A 232 0.73 -8.05 0.81
CA VAL A 232 -0.60 -8.49 1.28
C VAL A 232 -1.56 -7.30 1.53
N THR A 233 -1.05 -6.06 1.59
CA THR A 233 -1.80 -4.83 1.92
C THR A 233 -1.82 -3.77 0.80
N GLY A 234 -1.53 -4.14 -0.46
CA GLY A 234 -1.66 -3.23 -1.60
C GLY A 234 -3.01 -2.48 -1.61
N HIS A 235 -2.97 -1.19 -1.93
CA HIS A 235 -4.14 -0.28 -1.94
C HIS A 235 -4.82 0.00 -0.58
N PHE A 236 -4.36 -0.60 0.52
CA PHE A 236 -4.96 -0.42 1.85
C PHE A 236 -4.21 0.58 2.73
N ASP A 237 -2.89 0.46 2.80
CA ASP A 237 -2.03 1.23 3.71
C ASP A 237 -1.51 2.53 3.09
N PRO A 238 -1.36 3.63 3.88
CA PRO A 238 -0.89 4.91 3.37
C PRO A 238 0.59 4.87 2.96
N SER A 239 0.89 5.10 1.69
CA SER A 239 2.26 5.19 1.16
C SER A 239 2.43 6.35 0.18
N PRO A 240 2.44 7.60 0.68
CA PRO A 240 2.56 8.76 -0.21
C PRO A 240 3.92 8.88 -0.91
N THR A 241 4.95 8.12 -0.50
CA THR A 241 6.24 8.11 -1.21
C THR A 241 6.25 7.24 -2.47
N THR A 242 5.39 6.23 -2.55
CA THR A 242 5.39 5.28 -3.68
C THR A 242 4.53 5.76 -4.85
N THR A 243 3.78 6.84 -4.65
CA THR A 243 2.81 7.37 -5.62
C THR A 243 3.07 8.85 -5.97
N THR A 244 4.29 9.34 -5.71
CA THR A 244 4.67 10.76 -5.92
C THR A 244 4.47 11.23 -7.35
N GLN A 245 4.53 10.32 -8.32
CA GLN A 245 4.23 10.60 -9.73
C GLN A 245 2.77 11.04 -9.98
N PHE A 246 1.83 10.71 -9.09
CA PHE A 246 0.40 11.03 -9.25
C PHE A 246 -0.02 12.32 -8.53
N HIS A 247 0.54 12.62 -7.36
CA HIS A 247 0.20 13.83 -6.59
C HIS A 247 1.26 14.93 -6.66
N LYS A 248 2.44 14.67 -7.26
CA LYS A 248 3.52 15.63 -7.54
C LYS A 248 3.90 16.54 -6.35
N SER A 249 3.79 16.02 -5.13
CA SER A 249 4.15 16.80 -3.93
C SER A 249 5.65 17.04 -3.88
N ASP A 250 6.03 18.29 -3.65
CA ASP A 250 7.39 18.73 -3.41
C ASP A 250 7.44 19.66 -2.19
N ARG A 251 8.51 20.44 -2.02
CA ARG A 251 8.66 21.35 -0.87
C ARG A 251 7.77 22.60 -0.96
N GLU A 252 7.28 22.94 -2.14
CA GLU A 252 6.55 24.18 -2.42
C GLU A 252 5.05 23.94 -2.57
N GLY A 253 4.65 22.81 -3.17
CA GLY A 253 3.26 22.54 -3.50
C GLY A 253 2.90 21.06 -3.70
N ILE A 254 1.65 20.86 -4.14
CA ILE A 254 1.00 19.57 -4.38
C ILE A 254 -0.01 19.70 -5.52
N GLY A 255 -0.29 18.59 -6.19
CA GLY A 255 -1.33 18.43 -7.19
C GLY A 255 -0.76 18.21 -8.57
N TYR A 256 -1.55 17.73 -9.52
CA TYR A 256 -1.07 17.49 -10.89
C TYR A 256 -1.59 18.60 -11.80
N ASP A 257 -0.70 19.34 -12.46
CA ASP A 257 -1.12 20.32 -13.47
C ASP A 257 -1.64 19.61 -14.72
N ARG A 258 -2.97 19.56 -14.82
CA ARG A 258 -3.73 18.94 -15.91
C ARG A 258 -4.41 19.97 -16.82
N THR A 259 -4.07 21.24 -16.64
CA THR A 259 -4.57 22.34 -17.46
C THR A 259 -4.01 22.26 -18.88
N ALA A 260 -4.69 22.91 -19.83
CA ALA A 260 -4.19 23.08 -21.18
C ALA A 260 -3.07 24.13 -21.26
N ALA A 261 -3.17 25.18 -20.43
CA ALA A 261 -2.25 26.30 -20.46
C ALA A 261 -0.81 25.91 -20.10
N THR A 262 -0.62 25.07 -19.07
CA THR A 262 0.71 24.73 -18.54
C THR A 262 0.91 23.24 -18.24
N GLY A 263 -0.18 22.46 -18.22
CA GLY A 263 -0.18 21.05 -17.89
C GLY A 263 -0.20 20.12 -19.11
N ASP A 264 -0.95 19.02 -18.96
CA ASP A 264 -1.04 17.96 -19.98
C ASP A 264 -2.32 18.00 -20.85
N GLY A 265 -3.16 19.03 -20.67
CA GLY A 265 -4.35 19.28 -21.50
C GLY A 265 -5.55 18.37 -21.23
N PHE A 266 -5.60 17.66 -20.10
CA PHE A 266 -6.75 16.82 -19.73
C PHE A 266 -8.08 17.60 -19.66
N THR A 267 -8.04 18.88 -19.27
CA THR A 267 -9.25 19.74 -19.23
C THR A 267 -9.92 19.87 -20.61
N GLU A 268 -9.16 19.82 -21.71
CA GLU A 268 -9.68 19.95 -23.08
C GLU A 268 -10.60 18.80 -23.52
N LEU A 269 -10.61 17.70 -22.76
CA LEU A 269 -11.43 16.52 -23.06
C LEU A 269 -12.92 16.73 -22.71
N TYR A 270 -13.24 17.79 -21.97
CA TYR A 270 -14.60 18.11 -21.54
C TYR A 270 -15.28 19.14 -22.45
N ALA A 271 -16.60 19.27 -22.32
CA ALA A 271 -17.37 20.30 -23.00
C ALA A 271 -16.94 21.72 -22.52
N PRO A 272 -17.12 22.78 -23.33
CA PRO A 272 -16.55 24.10 -23.06
C PRO A 272 -16.81 24.65 -21.65
N ALA A 273 -18.03 24.56 -21.12
CA ALA A 273 -18.34 25.08 -19.78
C ALA A 273 -17.59 24.33 -18.66
N THR A 274 -17.55 23.00 -18.71
CA THR A 274 -16.80 22.18 -17.75
C THR A 274 -15.30 22.37 -17.92
N ARG A 275 -14.80 22.39 -19.17
CA ARG A 275 -13.40 22.69 -19.47
C ARG A 275 -12.99 24.01 -18.83
N ASP A 276 -13.75 25.08 -19.06
CA ASP A 276 -13.41 26.41 -18.57
C ASP A 276 -13.44 26.48 -17.03
N ALA A 277 -14.36 25.76 -16.39
CA ALA A 277 -14.39 25.64 -14.93
C ALA A 277 -13.18 24.87 -14.39
N TYR A 278 -12.83 23.72 -14.99
CA TYR A 278 -11.70 22.89 -14.56
C TYR A 278 -10.34 23.54 -14.88
N GLU A 279 -10.23 24.28 -15.99
CA GLU A 279 -9.03 25.03 -16.39
C GLU A 279 -8.75 26.22 -15.48
N SER A 280 -9.80 26.81 -14.90
CA SER A 280 -9.68 27.99 -14.06
C SER A 280 -9.38 27.63 -12.62
N LEU A 281 -8.23 28.07 -12.09
CA LEU A 281 -7.92 27.92 -10.67
C LEU A 281 -8.95 28.59 -9.74
N GLU A 282 -9.65 29.63 -10.21
CA GLU A 282 -10.68 30.34 -9.44
C GLU A 282 -12.02 29.59 -9.42
N ASN A 283 -12.37 28.92 -10.53
CA ASN A 283 -13.67 28.28 -10.70
C ASN A 283 -13.63 26.74 -10.54
N CYS A 284 -12.43 26.16 -10.40
CA CYS A 284 -12.26 24.74 -10.20
C CYS A 284 -12.97 24.29 -8.92
N PRO A 285 -13.80 23.24 -8.95
CA PRO A 285 -14.34 22.65 -7.73
C PRO A 285 -13.21 22.22 -6.80
N GLU A 286 -13.26 22.61 -5.53
CA GLU A 286 -12.15 22.42 -4.59
C GLU A 286 -11.87 20.95 -4.34
N GLU A 287 -12.91 20.12 -4.34
CA GLU A 287 -12.82 18.67 -4.18
C GLU A 287 -12.08 17.98 -5.35
N LEU A 288 -11.83 18.68 -6.46
CA LEU A 288 -11.02 18.19 -7.59
C LEU A 288 -9.76 19.03 -7.83
N LEU A 289 -9.47 20.01 -6.96
CA LEU A 289 -8.39 20.97 -7.17
C LEU A 289 -7.04 20.30 -7.42
N LEU A 290 -6.65 19.32 -6.59
CA LEU A 290 -5.34 18.66 -6.70
C LEU A 290 -5.31 17.58 -7.78
N PHE A 291 -6.48 17.18 -8.30
CA PHE A 291 -6.55 16.42 -9.54
C PHE A 291 -6.19 17.31 -10.74
N LEU A 292 -6.64 18.57 -10.75
CA LEU A 292 -6.59 19.41 -11.95
C LEU A 292 -5.42 20.40 -11.98
N HIS A 293 -4.93 20.81 -10.81
CA HIS A 293 -3.92 21.87 -10.65
C HIS A 293 -2.78 21.43 -9.74
N HIS A 294 -1.56 21.85 -10.05
CA HIS A 294 -0.48 21.92 -9.06
C HIS A 294 -0.51 23.31 -8.42
N VAL A 295 -0.62 23.36 -7.10
CA VAL A 295 -0.75 24.62 -6.34
C VAL A 295 0.24 24.66 -5.19
N PRO A 296 0.73 25.86 -4.79
CA PRO A 296 1.53 25.98 -3.60
C PRO A 296 0.71 25.59 -2.37
N TYR A 297 1.35 25.04 -1.34
CA TYR A 297 0.69 24.67 -0.08
C TYR A 297 -0.06 25.82 0.59
N THR A 298 0.33 27.06 0.29
CA THR A 298 -0.24 28.32 0.79
C THR A 298 -1.43 28.83 -0.03
N HIS A 299 -1.79 28.18 -1.14
CA HIS A 299 -2.99 28.50 -1.91
C HIS A 299 -4.23 28.45 -1.00
N ARG A 300 -5.10 29.46 -1.11
CA ARG A 300 -6.27 29.61 -0.24
C ARG A 300 -7.52 29.08 -0.92
N LEU A 301 -8.18 28.18 -0.21
CA LEU A 301 -9.51 27.69 -0.52
C LEU A 301 -10.57 28.76 -0.19
N ALA A 302 -11.80 28.59 -0.69
CA ALA A 302 -12.98 29.40 -0.43
C ALA A 302 -13.29 29.51 1.07
N SER A 303 -12.94 28.49 1.86
CA SER A 303 -13.01 28.53 3.32
C SER A 303 -12.03 29.52 3.98
N GLY A 304 -11.12 30.12 3.21
CA GLY A 304 -10.03 30.98 3.68
C GLY A 304 -8.80 30.20 4.19
N LYS A 305 -8.92 28.89 4.39
CA LYS A 305 -7.81 28.01 4.79
C LYS A 305 -6.85 27.82 3.63
N THR A 306 -5.57 27.62 3.93
CA THR A 306 -4.61 27.17 2.92
C THR A 306 -4.80 25.68 2.63
N VAL A 307 -4.33 25.20 1.47
CA VAL A 307 -4.35 23.77 1.12
C VAL A 307 -3.72 22.92 2.22
N ILE A 308 -2.51 23.26 2.69
CA ILE A 308 -1.86 22.50 3.76
C ILE A 308 -2.65 22.52 5.08
N GLN A 309 -3.32 23.63 5.39
CA GLN A 309 -4.13 23.72 6.59
C GLN A 309 -5.43 22.92 6.47
N HIS A 310 -6.02 22.85 5.28
CA HIS A 310 -7.15 21.97 4.97
C HIS A 310 -6.75 20.51 5.13
N ILE A 311 -5.63 20.09 4.55
CA ILE A 311 -5.06 18.74 4.72
C ILE A 311 -4.96 18.38 6.20
N TYR A 312 -4.31 19.22 7.02
CA TYR A 312 -4.23 18.95 8.45
C TYR A 312 -5.61 18.84 9.10
N ASP A 313 -6.53 19.76 8.78
CA ASP A 313 -7.85 19.74 9.38
C ASP A 313 -8.65 18.49 9.07
N THR A 314 -8.77 18.12 7.81
CA THR A 314 -9.57 16.95 7.40
C THR A 314 -8.98 15.67 7.97
N HIS A 315 -7.65 15.53 8.00
CA HIS A 315 -7.02 14.31 8.51
C HIS A 315 -7.24 14.17 10.03
N PHE A 316 -7.19 15.28 10.77
CA PHE A 316 -7.52 15.26 12.21
C PHE A 316 -9.02 15.08 12.46
N SER A 317 -9.90 15.75 11.72
CA SER A 317 -11.36 15.66 11.92
C SER A 317 -11.93 14.33 11.46
N GLY A 318 -11.52 13.82 10.30
CA GLY A 318 -11.94 12.52 9.78
C GLY A 318 -11.55 11.38 10.71
N ALA A 319 -10.30 11.37 11.21
CA ALA A 319 -9.88 10.37 12.19
C ALA A 319 -10.66 10.47 13.52
N ALA A 320 -11.02 11.68 13.96
CA ALA A 320 -11.87 11.87 15.13
C ALA A 320 -13.32 11.40 14.87
N ARG A 321 -13.85 11.68 13.68
CA ARG A 321 -15.21 11.29 13.27
C ARG A 321 -15.42 9.78 13.31
N VAL A 322 -14.41 8.98 12.99
CA VAL A 322 -14.48 7.51 13.13
C VAL A 322 -14.69 7.08 14.58
N ALA A 323 -14.13 7.79 15.57
CA ALA A 323 -14.39 7.52 16.98
C ALA A 323 -15.85 7.81 17.36
N ASP A 324 -16.42 8.88 16.79
CA ASP A 324 -17.83 9.22 16.96
C ASP A 324 -18.74 8.17 16.29
N MET A 325 -18.40 7.71 15.09
CA MET A 325 -19.13 6.63 14.39
C MET A 325 -19.19 5.35 15.24
N ARG A 326 -18.06 4.99 15.88
CA ARG A 326 -18.01 3.85 16.80
C ARG A 326 -18.92 4.05 18.01
N THR A 327 -18.98 5.27 18.54
CA THR A 327 -19.82 5.65 19.69
C THR A 327 -21.30 5.62 19.31
N GLU A 328 -21.66 6.11 18.14
CA GLU A 328 -23.00 6.04 17.56
C GLU A 328 -23.46 4.58 17.41
N TRP A 329 -22.59 3.71 16.87
CA TRP A 329 -22.88 2.28 16.77
C TRP A 329 -23.04 1.61 18.14
N GLU A 330 -22.20 1.95 19.12
CA GLU A 330 -22.34 1.48 20.52
C GLU A 330 -23.71 1.86 21.11
N GLY A 331 -24.27 3.00 20.73
CA GLY A 331 -25.63 3.43 21.10
C GLY A 331 -26.74 2.46 20.68
N LEU A 332 -26.49 1.62 19.67
CA LEU A 332 -27.43 0.60 19.17
C LEU A 332 -27.36 -0.73 19.94
N ARG A 333 -26.58 -0.81 21.02
CA ARG A 333 -26.45 -2.02 21.82
C ARG A 333 -27.82 -2.51 22.30
N ARG A 334 -28.07 -3.82 22.12
CA ARG A 334 -29.36 -4.50 22.39
C ARG A 334 -30.51 -4.12 21.46
N ARG A 335 -30.30 -3.26 20.45
CA ARG A 335 -31.26 -2.98 19.35
C ARG A 335 -30.90 -3.72 18.07
N VAL A 336 -29.63 -4.08 17.89
CA VAL A 336 -29.12 -5.00 16.87
C VAL A 336 -28.76 -6.33 17.55
N ASP A 337 -28.87 -7.45 16.83
CA ASP A 337 -28.46 -8.75 17.38
C ASP A 337 -26.97 -8.76 17.74
N LEU A 338 -26.63 -9.59 18.72
CA LEU A 338 -25.31 -9.57 19.35
C LEU A 338 -24.18 -9.83 18.35
N ARG A 339 -24.37 -10.72 17.36
CA ARG A 339 -23.32 -11.09 16.42
C ARG A 339 -22.97 -9.91 15.52
N ARG A 340 -23.94 -9.36 14.80
CA ARG A 340 -23.70 -8.22 13.91
C ARG A 340 -23.26 -6.97 14.65
N PHE A 341 -23.82 -6.72 15.84
CA PHE A 341 -23.36 -5.64 16.71
C PHE A 341 -21.87 -5.76 17.03
N THR A 342 -21.43 -6.95 17.44
CA THR A 342 -20.03 -7.22 17.83
C THR A 342 -19.08 -7.12 16.64
N ASP A 343 -19.47 -7.71 15.50
CA ASP A 343 -18.66 -7.69 14.28
C ASP A 343 -18.42 -6.26 13.77
N VAL A 344 -19.48 -5.44 13.70
CA VAL A 344 -19.38 -4.03 13.25
C VAL A 344 -18.66 -3.17 14.29
N HIS A 345 -18.85 -3.40 15.59
CA HIS A 345 -18.11 -2.65 16.63
C HIS A 345 -16.61 -2.93 16.60
N ARG A 346 -16.22 -4.20 16.38
CA ARG A 346 -14.81 -4.58 16.14
C ARG A 346 -14.27 -3.89 14.90
N GLN A 347 -15.01 -3.92 13.80
CA GLN A 347 -14.62 -3.28 12.55
C GLN A 347 -14.40 -1.77 12.74
N PHE A 348 -15.27 -1.06 13.46
CA PHE A 348 -15.03 0.36 13.79
C PHE A 348 -13.78 0.57 14.66
N GLY A 349 -13.41 -0.39 15.51
CA GLY A 349 -12.13 -0.36 16.22
C GLY A 349 -10.91 -0.47 15.29
N GLU A 350 -11.02 -1.33 14.27
CA GLU A 350 -9.99 -1.49 13.23
C GLU A 350 -9.92 -0.23 12.35
N GLN A 351 -11.06 0.30 11.91
CA GLN A 351 -11.14 1.55 11.17
C GLN A 351 -10.57 2.74 11.96
N LEU A 352 -10.82 2.81 13.27
CA LEU A 352 -10.24 3.86 14.13
C LEU A 352 -8.71 3.80 14.15
N THR A 353 -8.16 2.59 14.17
CA THR A 353 -6.71 2.36 14.11
C THR A 353 -6.15 2.76 12.75
N GLY A 354 -6.80 2.30 11.66
CA GLY A 354 -6.41 2.64 10.29
C GLY A 354 -6.50 4.15 10.01
N ALA A 355 -7.57 4.83 10.43
CA ALA A 355 -7.73 6.28 10.25
C ALA A 355 -6.66 7.08 11.00
N ALA A 356 -6.23 6.62 12.19
CA ALA A 356 -5.11 7.22 12.90
C ALA A 356 -3.78 7.05 12.16
N GLN A 357 -3.53 5.87 11.58
CA GLN A 357 -2.33 5.59 10.77
C GLN A 357 -2.29 6.44 9.49
N TRP A 358 -3.41 6.54 8.78
CA TRP A 358 -3.59 7.40 7.62
C TRP A 358 -3.32 8.88 7.97
N ARG A 359 -3.99 9.41 9.00
CA ARG A 359 -3.74 10.77 9.50
C ARG A 359 -2.27 11.01 9.80
N ASP A 360 -1.68 10.17 10.66
CA ASP A 360 -0.34 10.40 11.17
C ASP A 360 0.71 10.30 10.07
N THR A 361 0.56 9.34 9.14
CA THR A 361 1.47 9.15 8.00
C THR A 361 1.42 10.33 7.03
N LEU A 362 0.22 10.76 6.63
CA LEU A 362 0.05 11.81 5.63
C LEU A 362 0.38 13.20 6.18
N VAL A 363 -0.06 13.51 7.42
CA VAL A 363 0.29 14.78 8.09
C VAL A 363 1.81 14.89 8.27
N ALA A 364 2.46 13.81 8.71
CA ALA A 364 3.92 13.78 8.85
C ALA A 364 4.62 13.99 7.50
N TYR A 365 4.15 13.32 6.44
CA TYR A 365 4.71 13.42 5.10
C TYR A 365 4.68 14.85 4.56
N TRP A 366 3.52 15.51 4.57
CA TRP A 366 3.43 16.88 4.05
C TRP A 366 4.08 17.91 4.95
N PHE A 367 4.18 17.68 6.26
CA PHE A 367 5.03 18.51 7.10
C PHE A 367 6.51 18.37 6.76
N ASP A 368 6.97 17.17 6.46
CA ASP A 368 8.37 16.94 6.08
C ASP A 368 8.77 17.65 4.79
N LEU A 369 7.83 17.78 3.85
CA LEU A 369 8.03 18.52 2.63
C LEU A 369 7.90 20.03 2.83
N SER A 370 6.75 20.49 3.33
CA SER A 370 6.39 21.92 3.34
C SER A 370 7.07 22.70 4.46
N ARG A 371 7.36 22.06 5.60
CA ARG A 371 7.74 22.71 6.87
C ARG A 371 6.76 23.80 7.33
N ILE A 372 5.52 23.79 6.83
CA ILE A 372 4.46 24.71 7.24
C ILE A 372 3.74 24.09 8.44
N ARG A 373 3.76 24.78 9.57
CA ARG A 373 3.14 24.34 10.83
C ARG A 373 1.62 24.54 10.82
N ASP A 374 0.89 23.64 11.48
CA ASP A 374 -0.45 23.93 12.00
C ASP A 374 -0.35 24.85 13.23
N GLU A 375 -0.83 26.07 13.14
CA GLU A 375 -0.73 27.03 14.26
C GLU A 375 -1.58 26.63 15.48
N ARG A 376 -2.53 25.69 15.32
CA ARG A 376 -3.41 25.20 16.39
C ARG A 376 -2.92 23.92 17.05
N ARG A 377 -2.09 23.13 16.37
CA ARG A 377 -1.68 21.78 16.80
C ARG A 377 -0.17 21.66 16.71
N GLY A 378 0.45 21.02 17.69
CA GLY A 378 1.88 20.72 17.68
C GLY A 378 2.12 19.22 17.83
N TRP A 379 3.07 18.70 17.07
CA TRP A 379 3.49 17.31 17.17
C TRP A 379 5.00 17.12 17.00
N LEU A 380 5.46 15.93 17.37
CA LEU A 380 6.74 15.35 17.00
C LEU A 380 6.50 14.20 16.02
N GLN A 381 7.44 13.97 15.12
CA GLN A 381 7.52 12.75 14.30
C GLN A 381 8.97 12.25 14.28
N ALA A 382 9.15 10.96 14.05
CA ALA A 382 10.48 10.36 13.98
C ALA A 382 10.62 9.42 12.80
N ILE A 383 11.80 9.38 12.21
CA ILE A 383 12.17 8.50 11.10
C ILE A 383 13.47 7.80 11.50
N VAL A 384 13.52 6.48 11.39
CA VAL A 384 14.77 5.73 11.62
C VAL A 384 15.51 5.62 10.28
N ALA A 385 16.74 6.12 10.21
CA ALA A 385 17.50 6.24 8.97
C ALA A 385 18.81 5.43 9.00
N PRO A 386 19.18 4.65 7.96
CA PRO A 386 18.29 3.97 7.01
C PRO A 386 17.54 2.79 7.66
N ALA A 387 16.33 2.51 7.16
CA ALA A 387 15.41 1.51 7.71
C ALA A 387 15.99 0.08 7.77
N ASP A 388 17.00 -0.21 6.96
CA ASP A 388 17.69 -1.49 6.90
C ASP A 388 19.10 -1.37 7.47
N THR A 389 19.29 -1.88 8.69
CA THR A 389 20.58 -1.85 9.38
C THR A 389 20.86 -3.23 9.99
N ALA A 390 22.08 -3.74 9.77
CA ALA A 390 22.60 -4.89 10.48
C ALA A 390 23.09 -4.46 11.87
N LEU A 391 22.62 -5.15 12.91
CA LEU A 391 23.00 -4.89 14.30
C LEU A 391 23.89 -6.02 14.84
N LEU A 392 24.93 -5.68 15.58
CA LEU A 392 25.79 -6.64 16.23
C LEU A 392 25.16 -7.17 17.53
N GLY A 393 24.91 -8.48 17.57
CA GLY A 393 24.30 -9.20 18.68
C GLY A 393 25.11 -9.12 19.97
N GLY A 394 24.46 -8.72 21.06
CA GLY A 394 25.08 -8.63 22.38
C GLY A 394 26.11 -7.50 22.51
N GLU A 395 26.11 -6.54 21.57
CA GLU A 395 26.92 -5.32 21.60
C GLU A 395 26.04 -4.08 21.52
N ARG A 396 26.59 -2.92 21.90
CA ARG A 396 25.88 -1.64 21.82
C ARG A 396 25.97 -1.10 20.40
N ASN A 397 24.80 -0.94 19.78
CA ASN A 397 24.63 -0.34 18.47
C ASN A 397 24.00 1.06 18.61
N GLU A 398 24.16 1.91 17.61
CA GLU A 398 23.54 3.24 17.55
C GLU A 398 22.73 3.39 16.27
N LEU A 399 21.41 3.55 16.41
CA LEU A 399 20.52 3.79 15.27
C LEU A 399 20.31 5.29 15.09
N PRO A 400 20.53 5.85 13.89
CA PRO A 400 20.18 7.24 13.60
C PRO A 400 18.65 7.39 13.57
N VAL A 401 18.13 8.24 14.43
CA VAL A 401 16.70 8.60 14.46
C VAL A 401 16.58 10.08 14.17
N GLN A 402 16.02 10.43 13.02
CA GLN A 402 15.66 11.81 12.70
C GLN A 402 14.39 12.18 13.47
N VAL A 403 14.49 13.12 14.40
CA VAL A 403 13.35 13.65 15.16
C VAL A 403 13.01 15.02 14.60
N VAL A 404 11.75 15.22 14.25
CA VAL A 404 11.23 16.44 13.62
C VAL A 404 10.22 17.11 14.54
N ASN A 405 10.31 18.43 14.67
CA ASN A 405 9.50 19.23 15.58
C ASN A 405 8.53 20.16 14.82
N ALA A 406 7.25 19.83 14.84
CA ALA A 406 6.18 20.63 14.23
C ALA A 406 5.51 21.63 15.19
N THR A 407 6.13 21.92 16.34
CA THR A 407 5.59 22.87 17.32
C THR A 407 6.07 24.30 17.10
N GLY A 408 5.51 25.25 17.84
CA GLY A 408 5.85 26.68 17.76
C GLY A 408 7.15 27.10 18.43
N ALA A 409 7.83 26.19 19.14
CA ALA A 409 9.05 26.49 19.87
C ALA A 409 10.06 25.36 19.71
N GLY A 410 11.34 25.66 19.94
CA GLY A 410 12.35 24.61 20.03
C GLY A 410 12.13 23.76 21.29
N LEU A 411 12.33 22.44 21.16
CA LEU A 411 12.03 21.47 22.21
C LEU A 411 13.26 20.63 22.52
N ARG A 412 13.44 20.34 23.81
CA ARG A 412 14.31 19.24 24.22
C ARG A 412 13.52 17.94 24.11
N THR A 413 13.98 17.03 23.26
CA THR A 413 13.36 15.72 23.04
C THR A 413 14.18 14.63 23.71
N VAL A 414 13.50 13.63 24.25
CA VAL A 414 14.10 12.36 24.69
C VAL A 414 13.59 11.29 23.73
N THR A 415 14.48 10.50 23.15
CA THR A 415 14.17 9.51 22.13
C THR A 415 14.59 8.14 22.62
N THR A 416 13.70 7.17 22.49
CA THR A 416 13.95 5.75 22.77
C THR A 416 13.49 4.90 21.60
N LEU A 417 13.96 3.67 21.54
CA LEU A 417 13.44 2.65 20.63
C LEU A 417 12.51 1.72 21.39
N GLU A 418 11.32 1.49 20.86
CA GLU A 418 10.51 0.33 21.24
C GLU A 418 11.19 -0.91 20.68
N VAL A 419 11.59 -1.81 21.57
CA VAL A 419 12.40 -2.99 21.25
C VAL A 419 11.68 -4.27 21.72
N PRO A 420 11.92 -5.42 21.08
CA PRO A 420 11.38 -6.71 21.52
C PRO A 420 11.89 -7.11 22.92
N GLU A 421 11.23 -8.11 23.51
CA GLU A 421 11.69 -8.72 24.77
C GLU A 421 13.14 -9.22 24.65
N GLY A 422 13.93 -9.00 25.70
CA GLY A 422 15.35 -9.38 25.76
C GLY A 422 16.34 -8.38 25.15
N TRP A 423 15.85 -7.32 24.48
CA TRP A 423 16.67 -6.21 24.00
C TRP A 423 16.77 -5.10 25.06
N ARG A 424 17.78 -4.24 24.95
CA ARG A 424 17.90 -3.02 25.76
C ARG A 424 17.96 -1.80 24.84
N SER A 425 17.24 -0.73 25.19
CA SER A 425 17.35 0.58 24.55
C SER A 425 17.71 1.64 25.60
N GLU A 426 18.52 2.61 25.22
CA GLU A 426 18.89 3.75 26.08
C GLU A 426 18.23 5.03 25.55
N GLU A 427 18.00 5.98 26.46
CA GLU A 427 17.49 7.29 26.09
C GLU A 427 18.58 8.14 25.42
N ALA A 428 18.23 8.77 24.30
CA ALA A 428 19.05 9.79 23.67
C ALA A 428 18.33 11.14 23.68
N THR A 429 19.04 12.20 24.02
CA THR A 429 18.45 13.53 24.17
C THR A 429 18.98 14.49 23.12
N ALA A 430 18.11 15.30 22.52
CA ALA A 430 18.49 16.35 21.58
C ALA A 430 17.65 17.62 21.78
N TYR A 431 18.13 18.74 21.28
CA TYR A 431 17.33 19.95 21.13
C TYR A 431 16.94 20.09 19.66
N VAL A 432 15.65 20.15 19.37
CA VAL A 432 15.12 20.25 18.01
C VAL A 432 14.42 21.59 17.86
N ALA A 433 14.93 22.45 16.97
CA ALA A 433 14.34 23.75 16.71
C ALA A 433 12.92 23.61 16.12
N SER A 434 12.09 24.64 16.27
CA SER A 434 10.76 24.69 15.65
C SER A 434 10.90 24.56 14.13
N ARG A 435 10.11 23.66 13.52
CA ARG A 435 10.10 23.33 12.09
C ARG A 435 11.34 22.62 11.55
N GLU A 436 12.27 22.25 12.41
CA GLU A 436 13.50 21.57 12.00
C GLU A 436 13.49 20.09 12.39
N GLY A 437 14.46 19.36 11.83
CA GLY A 437 14.75 17.98 12.19
C GLY A 437 16.18 17.82 12.67
N GLU A 438 16.39 16.92 13.64
CA GLU A 438 17.71 16.60 14.20
C GLU A 438 17.92 15.09 14.22
N THR A 439 19.10 14.65 13.81
CA THR A 439 19.48 13.23 13.86
C THR A 439 20.05 12.88 15.22
N VAL A 440 19.32 12.03 15.95
CA VAL A 440 19.68 11.55 17.27
C VAL A 440 20.18 10.11 17.16
N LYS A 441 21.41 9.86 17.60
CA LYS A 441 21.95 8.50 17.68
C LYS A 441 21.34 7.79 18.89
N THR A 442 20.40 6.89 18.65
CA THR A 442 19.62 6.22 19.69
C THR A 442 20.21 4.83 19.95
N PRO A 443 20.70 4.54 21.17
CA PRO A 443 21.39 3.28 21.44
C PRO A 443 20.43 2.09 21.58
N VAL A 444 20.88 0.94 21.09
CA VAL A 444 20.18 -0.35 21.21
C VAL A 444 21.17 -1.50 21.35
N VAL A 445 20.86 -2.44 22.24
CA VAL A 445 21.62 -3.67 22.47
C VAL A 445 20.68 -4.86 22.20
N PRO A 446 20.79 -5.52 21.03
CA PRO A 446 20.10 -6.78 20.78
C PRO A 446 20.71 -7.94 21.58
N PRO A 447 19.99 -9.06 21.74
CA PRO A 447 20.57 -10.31 22.26
C PRO A 447 21.69 -10.82 21.34
N SER A 448 22.55 -11.70 21.87
CA SER A 448 23.68 -12.26 21.11
C SER A 448 23.26 -13.17 19.95
N ALA A 449 22.06 -13.74 20.01
CA ALA A 449 21.57 -14.68 19.00
C ALA A 449 21.13 -13.94 17.72
N PRO A 450 21.30 -14.55 16.53
CA PRO A 450 20.72 -14.03 15.29
C PRO A 450 19.21 -13.86 15.41
N ALA A 451 18.71 -12.73 14.91
CA ALA A 451 17.29 -12.39 14.98
C ALA A 451 16.91 -11.43 13.84
N LEU A 452 15.62 -11.33 13.57
CA LEU A 452 15.02 -10.25 12.79
C LEU A 452 14.07 -9.51 13.72
N ALA A 453 14.09 -8.18 13.66
CA ALA A 453 13.22 -7.36 14.48
C ALA A 453 12.76 -6.12 13.72
N THR A 454 11.65 -5.55 14.18
CA THR A 454 11.13 -4.28 13.71
C THR A 454 11.12 -3.33 14.90
N LEU A 455 11.85 -2.21 14.78
CA LEU A 455 12.05 -1.25 15.86
C LEU A 455 11.32 0.05 15.53
N HIS A 456 10.69 0.65 16.54
CA HIS A 456 9.99 1.93 16.39
C HIS A 456 10.68 3.02 17.23
N ALA A 457 10.91 4.19 16.64
CA ALA A 457 11.38 5.34 17.40
C ALA A 457 10.21 6.07 18.08
N ARG A 458 10.37 6.38 19.38
CA ARG A 458 9.41 7.18 20.16
C ARG A 458 10.11 8.41 20.75
N PRO A 459 10.07 9.57 20.08
CA PRO A 459 10.48 10.82 20.69
C PRO A 459 9.43 11.29 21.70
N ARG A 460 9.83 11.95 22.78
CA ARG A 460 8.93 12.57 23.76
C ARG A 460 9.43 13.93 24.22
N SER A 461 8.51 14.87 24.39
CA SER A 461 8.76 16.17 25.02
C SER A 461 7.47 16.67 25.68
N GLY A 462 7.38 16.60 27.01
CA GLY A 462 6.19 16.99 27.76
C GLY A 462 4.92 16.25 27.28
N ALA A 463 3.86 17.00 27.02
CA ALA A 463 2.57 16.50 26.51
C ALA A 463 2.41 16.65 24.98
N VAL A 464 3.49 16.93 24.26
CA VAL A 464 3.42 17.09 22.79
C VAL A 464 3.07 15.74 22.15
N ARG A 465 2.07 15.76 21.26
CA ARG A 465 1.64 14.57 20.50
C ARG A 465 2.80 14.03 19.67
N VAL A 466 2.91 12.72 19.58
CA VAL A 466 3.81 12.04 18.64
C VAL A 466 2.93 11.43 17.57
N LEU A 467 3.15 11.79 16.30
CA LEU A 467 2.47 11.12 15.19
C LEU A 467 3.09 9.75 14.99
N ASP A 468 2.25 8.72 14.90
CA ASP A 468 2.70 7.39 14.53
C ASP A 468 2.80 7.29 13.01
N SER A 469 3.89 7.81 12.46
CA SER A 469 4.24 7.63 11.06
C SER A 469 4.85 6.24 10.84
N SER A 470 4.24 5.18 11.39
CA SER A 470 4.79 3.82 11.52
C SER A 470 5.49 3.33 10.26
N LEU A 471 4.89 3.52 9.08
CA LEU A 471 5.51 3.08 7.82
C LEU A 471 6.86 3.78 7.50
N ARG A 472 7.16 4.90 8.14
CA ARG A 472 8.42 5.66 8.05
C ARG A 472 9.24 5.68 9.33
N SER A 473 8.62 5.46 10.50
CA SER A 473 9.29 5.45 11.81
C SER A 473 9.83 4.08 12.21
N LEU A 474 9.79 3.12 11.28
CA LEU A 474 10.17 1.74 11.43
C LEU A 474 11.56 1.44 10.88
N ALA A 475 12.34 0.65 11.63
CA ALA A 475 13.53 0.00 11.10
C ALA A 475 13.36 -1.52 11.15
N LYS A 476 13.42 -2.17 9.98
CA LYS A 476 13.52 -3.62 9.86
C LYS A 476 15.00 -3.99 9.96
N VAL A 477 15.39 -4.54 11.10
CA VAL A 477 16.80 -4.83 11.41
C VAL A 477 17.07 -6.33 11.38
N VAL A 478 18.28 -6.67 10.91
CA VAL A 478 18.85 -8.01 11.04
C VAL A 478 19.91 -7.99 12.14
N VAL A 479 19.79 -8.87 13.12
CA VAL A 479 20.81 -9.07 14.15
C VAL A 479 21.73 -10.18 13.72
N VAL A 480 23.02 -9.88 13.70
CA VAL A 480 24.10 -10.82 13.40
C VAL A 480 25.10 -10.81 14.54
N PRO A 481 25.64 -11.96 14.97
CA PRO A 481 26.64 -12.00 16.02
C PRO A 481 27.97 -11.42 15.51
N PRO A 482 28.78 -10.80 16.39
CA PRO A 482 30.13 -10.37 16.05
C PRO A 482 30.97 -11.55 15.53
N ALA A 483 31.74 -11.34 14.46
CA ALA A 483 32.54 -12.42 13.86
C ALA A 483 33.49 -13.10 14.86
N ALA A 484 34.04 -12.35 15.81
CA ALA A 484 34.91 -12.89 16.86
C ALA A 484 34.23 -13.89 17.82
N ARG A 485 32.88 -13.95 17.84
CA ARG A 485 32.10 -14.93 18.61
C ARG A 485 31.63 -16.11 17.76
N CYS A 486 31.96 -16.11 16.48
CA CYS A 486 31.52 -17.12 15.54
C CYS A 486 32.66 -18.11 15.25
N VAL A 487 32.30 -19.38 15.11
CA VAL A 487 33.16 -20.38 14.47
C VAL A 487 33.30 -20.05 12.99
N HIS A 488 32.17 -19.72 12.34
CA HIS A 488 32.10 -19.25 10.97
C HIS A 488 31.18 -18.03 10.92
N ALA A 489 31.63 -16.94 10.30
CA ALA A 489 30.83 -15.76 10.03
C ALA A 489 30.90 -15.48 8.53
N LEU A 490 29.95 -16.03 7.78
CA LEU A 490 29.97 -16.06 6.32
C LEU A 490 28.88 -15.15 5.74
N ASP A 491 29.27 -14.31 4.80
CA ASP A 491 28.43 -13.37 4.06
C ASP A 491 28.39 -13.81 2.58
N ALA A 492 27.23 -14.25 2.11
CA ALA A 492 27.10 -14.96 0.84
C ALA A 492 26.82 -13.99 -0.31
N GLY A 493 27.58 -14.09 -1.40
CA GLY A 493 27.44 -13.16 -2.51
C GLY A 493 28.56 -13.22 -3.55
N PRO A 494 28.56 -12.32 -4.54
CA PRO A 494 29.63 -12.21 -5.52
C PRO A 494 30.98 -11.81 -4.88
N ASP A 495 32.10 -12.23 -5.48
CA ASP A 495 33.45 -11.93 -4.96
C ASP A 495 33.74 -10.44 -4.79
N SER A 496 33.14 -9.60 -5.64
CA SER A 496 33.36 -8.14 -5.65
C SER A 496 32.47 -7.36 -4.69
N ALA A 497 31.47 -8.01 -4.09
CA ALA A 497 30.46 -7.33 -3.29
C ALA A 497 30.99 -7.01 -1.87
N PRO A 498 30.53 -5.93 -1.21
CA PRO A 498 30.98 -5.58 0.14
C PRO A 498 30.55 -6.63 1.16
N VAL A 499 31.41 -6.95 2.14
CA VAL A 499 31.10 -7.85 3.26
C VAL A 499 30.98 -7.07 4.57
N LEU A 500 30.16 -7.57 5.49
CA LEU A 500 30.13 -7.03 6.85
C LEU A 500 31.52 -7.11 7.49
N THR A 501 31.91 -6.06 8.24
CA THR A 501 33.23 -6.02 8.87
C THR A 501 33.48 -7.24 9.77
N GLY A 502 34.56 -7.97 9.49
CA GLY A 502 34.94 -9.20 10.19
C GLY A 502 34.33 -10.48 9.63
N TYR A 503 33.31 -10.40 8.78
CA TYR A 503 32.74 -11.56 8.08
C TYR A 503 33.62 -11.94 6.88
N THR A 504 33.53 -13.21 6.49
CA THR A 504 34.25 -13.76 5.32
C THR A 504 33.26 -13.99 4.18
N ARG A 505 33.65 -13.63 2.95
CA ARG A 505 32.83 -13.85 1.75
C ARG A 505 32.63 -15.35 1.50
N LEU A 506 31.38 -15.77 1.33
CA LEU A 506 31.00 -17.07 0.79
C LEU A 506 30.52 -16.88 -0.66
N SER A 507 31.44 -17.01 -1.60
CA SER A 507 31.17 -16.84 -3.03
C SER A 507 31.15 -18.17 -3.78
N PRO A 508 30.64 -18.18 -5.03
CA PRO A 508 30.73 -19.34 -5.93
C PRO A 508 32.16 -19.84 -6.13
N ALA A 509 33.17 -18.96 -6.07
CA ALA A 509 34.58 -19.31 -6.25
C ALA A 509 35.18 -20.06 -5.04
N GLY A 510 34.50 -20.07 -3.88
CA GLY A 510 34.95 -20.68 -2.63
C GLY A 510 34.84 -22.21 -2.60
N GLY A 511 35.50 -22.91 -3.53
CA GLY A 511 35.53 -24.38 -3.57
C GLY A 511 36.28 -24.99 -2.37
N TRP A 512 35.74 -26.09 -1.82
CA TRP A 512 36.38 -26.84 -0.75
C TRP A 512 37.71 -27.46 -1.21
N HIS A 513 38.74 -27.33 -0.38
CA HIS A 513 40.03 -28.01 -0.53
C HIS A 513 40.56 -28.44 0.83
N GLU A 514 41.50 -29.39 0.84
CA GLU A 514 42.11 -29.86 2.09
C GLU A 514 42.85 -28.72 2.80
N GLY A 515 42.53 -28.51 4.08
CA GLY A 515 43.05 -27.41 4.89
C GLY A 515 42.14 -26.18 4.96
N ALA A 516 41.13 -26.07 4.10
CA ALA A 516 40.13 -25.00 4.17
C ALA A 516 39.27 -25.11 5.44
N ASP A 517 38.80 -23.96 5.94
CA ASP A 517 37.87 -23.91 7.06
C ASP A 517 36.41 -24.06 6.61
N PHE A 518 36.09 -23.67 5.37
CA PHE A 518 34.80 -23.91 4.71
C PHE A 518 34.95 -23.93 3.17
N GLY A 519 33.91 -24.40 2.47
CA GLY A 519 33.82 -24.28 1.01
C GLY A 519 32.75 -25.17 0.37
N TRP A 520 32.46 -24.91 -0.90
CA TRP A 520 31.50 -25.69 -1.70
C TRP A 520 32.09 -27.03 -2.16
N VAL A 521 31.32 -28.11 -2.05
CA VAL A 521 31.72 -29.45 -2.47
C VAL A 521 30.93 -29.86 -3.70
N GLY A 522 31.64 -30.12 -4.81
CA GLY A 522 31.04 -30.56 -6.06
C GLY A 522 30.38 -29.40 -6.82
N ASN A 523 29.08 -29.20 -6.62
CA ASN A 523 28.34 -28.13 -7.27
C ASN A 523 28.59 -26.78 -6.58
N THR A 524 28.83 -25.72 -7.36
CA THR A 524 29.01 -24.36 -6.87
C THR A 524 27.83 -23.50 -7.30
N PRO A 525 27.12 -22.83 -6.38
CA PRO A 525 25.94 -22.03 -6.71
C PRO A 525 26.31 -20.76 -7.49
N ASP A 526 25.32 -20.10 -8.08
CA ASP A 526 25.45 -18.75 -8.62
C ASP A 526 25.37 -17.71 -7.48
N ALA A 527 25.70 -16.44 -7.77
CA ALA A 527 25.57 -15.34 -6.82
C ALA A 527 24.92 -14.10 -7.45
N THR A 528 24.30 -13.27 -6.62
CA THR A 528 23.64 -12.02 -7.02
C THR A 528 23.94 -10.92 -6.01
N ASP A 529 24.33 -9.74 -6.49
CA ASP A 529 24.36 -8.48 -5.74
C ASP A 529 23.20 -7.62 -6.24
N THR A 530 22.25 -7.33 -5.35
CA THR A 530 21.05 -6.57 -5.71
C THR A 530 21.23 -5.06 -5.60
N GLY A 531 22.24 -4.58 -4.86
CA GLY A 531 22.35 -3.17 -4.53
C GLY A 531 21.46 -2.69 -3.39
N LEU A 532 20.54 -3.52 -2.90
CA LEU A 532 19.45 -3.16 -1.98
C LEU A 532 19.78 -3.58 -0.54
N PHE A 533 19.08 -3.02 0.46
CA PHE A 533 19.23 -3.35 1.89
C PHE A 533 20.62 -3.07 2.50
N ASP A 534 20.83 -3.53 3.74
CA ASP A 534 22.14 -3.58 4.39
C ASP A 534 23.04 -4.66 3.81
N VAL A 535 24.33 -4.58 4.14
CA VAL A 535 25.40 -5.44 3.63
C VAL A 535 25.12 -6.95 3.74
N VAL A 536 24.37 -7.41 4.75
CA VAL A 536 24.12 -8.85 4.97
C VAL A 536 22.92 -9.34 4.16
N ARG A 537 21.91 -8.49 3.97
CA ARG A 537 20.68 -8.82 3.22
C ARG A 537 20.79 -8.51 1.73
N ARG A 538 21.76 -7.69 1.34
CA ARG A 538 22.00 -7.22 -0.04
C ARG A 538 22.29 -8.34 -1.03
N ASP A 539 23.11 -9.28 -0.60
CA ASP A 539 23.69 -10.31 -1.44
C ASP A 539 23.16 -11.69 -1.08
N TYR A 540 23.20 -12.60 -2.04
CA TYR A 540 22.96 -14.02 -1.79
C TYR A 540 23.61 -14.91 -2.85
N VAL A 541 23.84 -16.16 -2.47
CA VAL A 541 24.07 -17.26 -3.42
C VAL A 541 22.79 -18.04 -3.67
N ARG A 542 22.68 -18.63 -4.85
CA ARG A 542 21.47 -19.35 -5.27
C ARG A 542 21.77 -20.46 -6.26
N ASP A 543 20.93 -21.49 -6.26
CA ASP A 543 20.93 -22.50 -7.31
C ASP A 543 19.57 -23.21 -7.37
N SER A 544 19.28 -23.81 -8.53
CA SER A 544 18.18 -24.77 -8.72
C SER A 544 18.61 -26.21 -8.40
N ALA A 545 19.91 -26.51 -8.52
CA ALA A 545 20.48 -27.79 -8.11
C ALA A 545 20.86 -27.76 -6.62
N PRO A 546 20.83 -28.91 -5.92
CA PRO A 546 21.41 -29.00 -4.59
C PRO A 546 22.90 -28.64 -4.59
N ALA A 547 23.33 -27.88 -3.59
CA ALA A 547 24.75 -27.59 -3.35
C ALA A 547 25.14 -27.98 -1.93
N VAL A 548 26.39 -28.39 -1.73
CA VAL A 548 26.90 -28.81 -0.41
C VAL A 548 27.90 -27.78 0.09
N LEU A 549 27.57 -27.11 1.18
CA LEU A 549 28.48 -26.27 1.94
C LEU A 549 29.13 -27.10 3.05
N ARG A 550 30.45 -27.32 2.96
CA ARG A 550 31.22 -28.00 3.99
C ARG A 550 31.81 -26.99 4.96
N LEU A 551 31.64 -27.24 6.26
CA LEU A 551 32.10 -26.39 7.36
C LEU A 551 32.96 -27.18 8.34
N LYS A 552 34.14 -26.68 8.69
CA LYS A 552 35.00 -27.26 9.72
C LYS A 552 34.56 -26.79 11.10
N LEU A 553 34.15 -27.71 11.97
CA LEU A 553 33.65 -27.38 13.31
C LEU A 553 34.67 -27.74 14.41
N PRO A 554 34.75 -26.96 15.50
CA PRO A 554 35.50 -27.34 16.69
C PRO A 554 34.83 -28.50 17.42
N ALA A 555 35.50 -29.08 18.41
CA ALA A 555 34.92 -30.14 19.21
C ALA A 555 33.68 -29.65 19.99
N GLY A 556 32.61 -30.44 19.95
CA GLY A 556 31.37 -30.21 20.70
C GLY A 556 30.21 -29.65 19.87
N PRO A 557 29.07 -29.41 20.55
CA PRO A 557 27.85 -28.92 19.91
C PRO A 557 28.04 -27.50 19.37
N CYS A 558 27.49 -27.27 18.19
CA CYS A 558 27.46 -25.97 17.54
C CYS A 558 26.06 -25.76 16.95
N THR A 559 25.68 -24.51 16.71
CA THR A 559 24.45 -24.17 16.00
C THR A 559 24.81 -23.34 14.77
N ALA A 560 24.41 -23.78 13.58
CA ALA A 560 24.44 -22.95 12.38
C ALA A 560 23.12 -22.18 12.22
N HIS A 561 23.22 -20.91 11.88
CA HIS A 561 22.12 -20.01 11.55
C HIS A 561 22.28 -19.57 10.10
N LEU A 562 21.28 -19.86 9.28
CA LEU A 562 21.30 -19.54 7.85
C LEU A 562 20.23 -18.49 7.56
N LEU A 563 20.65 -17.32 7.06
CA LEU A 563 19.75 -16.27 6.62
C LEU A 563 19.34 -16.53 5.17
N THR A 564 18.05 -16.60 4.92
CA THR A 564 17.48 -16.72 3.57
C THR A 564 16.42 -15.66 3.34
N GLY A 565 16.33 -15.18 2.11
CA GLY A 565 15.43 -14.11 1.67
C GLY A 565 15.82 -13.63 0.27
N ASP A 566 15.04 -12.73 -0.29
CA ASP A 566 15.40 -12.04 -1.54
C ASP A 566 14.98 -10.56 -1.43
N PRO A 567 15.91 -9.61 -1.64
CA PRO A 567 15.65 -8.17 -1.60
C PRO A 567 14.60 -7.62 -2.58
N ASN A 568 14.24 -8.37 -3.62
CA ASN A 568 13.54 -7.85 -4.78
C ASN A 568 12.29 -8.67 -5.13
N THR A 569 12.39 -10.00 -5.11
CA THR A 569 11.37 -10.89 -5.65
C THR A 569 11.02 -12.03 -4.70
N PHE A 570 10.02 -12.82 -5.08
CA PHE A 570 9.60 -14.00 -4.33
C PHE A 570 10.77 -14.96 -4.04
N ASN A 571 10.96 -15.36 -2.78
CA ASN A 571 11.95 -16.37 -2.40
C ASN A 571 11.27 -17.71 -2.09
N ARG A 572 11.72 -18.78 -2.75
CA ARG A 572 11.21 -20.15 -2.52
C ARG A 572 11.85 -20.77 -1.29
N SER A 573 11.25 -21.86 -0.80
CA SER A 573 11.71 -22.53 0.42
C SER A 573 13.15 -23.03 0.31
N LEU A 574 14.01 -22.62 1.23
CA LEU A 574 15.32 -23.24 1.47
C LEU A 574 15.15 -24.47 2.35
N ILE A 575 15.63 -25.61 1.87
CA ILE A 575 15.69 -26.88 2.59
C ILE A 575 17.14 -27.17 2.95
N VAL A 576 17.40 -27.49 4.21
CA VAL A 576 18.75 -27.78 4.71
C VAL A 576 18.82 -29.21 5.23
N ARG A 577 19.71 -30.03 4.66
CA ARG A 577 19.98 -31.40 5.14
C ARG A 577 21.39 -31.54 5.68
N VAL A 578 21.50 -32.40 6.69
CA VAL A 578 22.79 -32.82 7.26
C VAL A 578 22.83 -34.34 7.27
N ASN A 579 23.82 -34.93 6.61
CA ASN A 579 23.92 -36.38 6.39
C ASN A 579 22.65 -36.98 5.75
N GLY A 580 22.06 -36.28 4.77
CA GLY A 580 20.83 -36.70 4.08
C GLY A 580 19.54 -36.55 4.89
N ILE A 581 19.60 -36.04 6.12
CA ILE A 581 18.42 -35.82 6.97
C ILE A 581 18.06 -34.33 6.95
N GLU A 582 16.82 -34.01 6.61
CA GLU A 582 16.27 -32.65 6.68
C GLU A 582 16.28 -32.14 8.13
N LYS A 583 16.96 -31.01 8.36
CA LYS A 583 17.08 -30.38 9.68
C LYS A 583 16.23 -29.13 9.81
N ALA A 584 16.05 -28.38 8.72
CA ALA A 584 15.13 -27.25 8.67
C ALA A 584 14.67 -26.98 7.24
N ARG A 585 13.59 -26.24 7.16
CA ARG A 585 12.97 -25.75 5.93
C ARG A 585 12.40 -24.36 6.21
N SER A 586 12.64 -23.40 5.34
CA SER A 586 11.95 -22.10 5.42
C SER A 586 10.55 -22.21 4.81
N GLU A 587 9.64 -21.37 5.28
CA GLU A 587 8.46 -21.05 4.49
C GLU A 587 8.87 -20.37 3.18
N GLN A 588 7.92 -20.31 2.26
CA GLN A 588 8.04 -19.49 1.07
C GLN A 588 7.82 -18.03 1.49
N LEU A 589 8.73 -17.13 1.06
CA LEU A 589 8.80 -15.75 1.53
C LEU A 589 8.51 -14.78 0.38
N ASP A 590 7.74 -13.74 0.66
CA ASP A 590 7.51 -12.66 -0.31
C ASP A 590 8.81 -11.87 -0.55
N GLY A 591 8.83 -11.05 -1.61
CA GLY A 591 9.97 -10.15 -1.84
C GLY A 591 10.20 -9.23 -0.63
N ARG A 592 11.47 -8.96 -0.32
CA ARG A 592 11.94 -8.16 0.83
C ARG A 592 11.78 -8.82 2.20
N GLU A 593 11.30 -10.05 2.27
CA GLU A 593 11.23 -10.84 3.50
C GLU A 593 12.47 -11.72 3.68
N PHE A 594 12.83 -11.93 4.95
CA PHE A 594 13.97 -12.74 5.35
C PHE A 594 13.60 -13.60 6.55
N THR A 595 14.29 -14.72 6.72
CA THR A 595 14.19 -15.53 7.94
C THR A 595 15.51 -16.22 8.27
N TRP A 596 15.71 -16.53 9.55
CA TRP A 596 16.83 -17.34 10.02
C TRP A 596 16.40 -18.79 10.23
N LEU A 597 17.09 -19.73 9.58
CA LEU A 597 16.98 -21.16 9.90
C LEU A 597 18.03 -21.55 10.93
N ARG A 598 17.62 -22.29 11.96
CA ARG A 598 18.50 -22.79 13.02
C ARG A 598 18.77 -24.28 12.85
N ILE A 599 20.04 -24.64 12.67
CA ILE A 599 20.50 -26.00 12.39
C ILE A 599 21.45 -26.47 13.51
N PRO A 600 21.02 -27.40 14.38
CA PRO A 600 21.91 -28.01 15.36
C PRO A 600 22.97 -28.86 14.66
N LEU A 601 24.23 -28.63 14.98
CA LEU A 601 25.41 -29.33 14.49
C LEU A 601 26.24 -29.87 15.67
N ASP A 602 27.18 -30.77 15.37
CA ASP A 602 28.10 -31.30 16.37
C ASP A 602 29.44 -31.63 15.71
N GLY A 603 30.50 -30.98 16.19
CA GLY A 603 31.86 -31.24 15.73
C GLY A 603 32.50 -32.51 16.34
N GLY A 604 31.79 -33.21 17.23
CA GLY A 604 32.28 -34.42 17.89
C GLY A 604 33.37 -34.13 18.93
N SER A 605 34.13 -35.15 19.35
CA SER A 605 35.10 -35.02 20.44
C SER A 605 36.40 -34.28 20.07
N SER A 606 36.74 -34.20 18.78
CA SER A 606 38.01 -33.63 18.29
C SER A 606 37.83 -32.51 17.26
N GLY A 607 36.59 -32.14 16.94
CA GLY A 607 36.28 -31.34 15.76
C GLY A 607 36.21 -32.19 14.50
N ARG A 608 35.38 -31.77 13.54
CA ARG A 608 35.20 -32.44 12.24
C ARG A 608 34.59 -31.49 11.20
N ALA A 609 34.73 -31.84 9.93
CA ALA A 609 33.95 -31.22 8.88
C ALA A 609 32.51 -31.76 8.86
N VAL A 610 31.55 -30.88 8.59
CA VAL A 610 30.13 -31.22 8.44
C VAL A 610 29.62 -30.64 7.13
N ASP A 611 28.81 -31.44 6.43
CA ASP A 611 28.19 -31.05 5.17
C ASP A 611 26.76 -30.57 5.40
N LEU A 612 26.48 -29.36 4.94
CA LEU A 612 25.15 -28.79 4.82
C LEU A 612 24.75 -28.87 3.34
N GLU A 613 23.80 -29.74 3.00
CA GLU A 613 23.16 -29.72 1.70
C GLU A 613 22.06 -28.66 1.70
N LEU A 614 22.12 -27.74 0.75
CA LEU A 614 21.15 -26.69 0.49
C LEU A 614 20.38 -27.05 -0.78
N SER A 615 19.05 -27.08 -0.71
CA SER A 615 18.19 -27.38 -1.86
C SER A 615 16.86 -26.65 -1.78
N ALA A 616 16.07 -26.69 -2.85
CA ALA A 616 14.65 -26.30 -2.88
C ALA A 616 13.79 -27.50 -3.30
N ASN A 617 12.48 -27.31 -3.51
CA ASN A 617 11.67 -28.32 -4.19
C ASN A 617 12.05 -28.40 -5.68
N GLU A 618 11.59 -29.44 -6.39
CA GLU A 618 11.91 -29.62 -7.79
C GLU A 618 11.56 -28.39 -8.65
N ARG A 619 12.52 -27.92 -9.44
CA ARG A 619 12.40 -26.74 -10.33
C ARG A 619 12.26 -25.40 -9.61
N GLU A 620 12.54 -25.35 -8.31
CA GLU A 620 12.64 -24.11 -7.54
C GLU A 620 14.11 -23.76 -7.28
N THR A 621 14.36 -22.49 -6.95
CA THR A 621 15.69 -21.98 -6.62
C THR A 621 15.76 -21.71 -5.12
N TRP A 622 16.79 -22.19 -4.45
CA TRP A 622 17.05 -21.84 -3.05
C TRP A 622 18.02 -20.65 -2.96
N HIS A 623 17.85 -19.79 -1.96
CA HIS A 623 18.74 -18.65 -1.70
C HIS A 623 19.39 -18.75 -0.31
N LEU A 624 20.63 -18.29 -0.19
CA LEU A 624 21.35 -18.13 1.08
C LEU A 624 22.07 -16.76 1.08
N SER A 625 21.77 -15.91 2.05
CA SER A 625 22.39 -14.58 2.24
C SER A 625 23.53 -14.60 3.24
N ALA A 626 23.42 -15.39 4.32
CA ALA A 626 24.49 -15.49 5.32
C ALA A 626 24.45 -16.84 6.03
N CYS A 627 25.62 -17.30 6.48
CA CYS A 627 25.75 -18.49 7.33
C CYS A 627 26.64 -18.17 8.53
N VAL A 628 26.07 -18.26 9.73
CA VAL A 628 26.80 -18.01 10.97
C VAL A 628 26.77 -19.26 11.84
N VAL A 629 27.93 -19.70 12.30
CA VAL A 629 28.05 -20.86 13.21
C VAL A 629 28.54 -20.39 14.57
N LEU A 630 27.77 -20.71 15.61
CA LEU A 630 28.11 -20.45 17.00
C LEU A 630 28.44 -21.77 17.69
N ALA A 631 29.50 -21.80 18.52
CA ALA A 631 29.70 -22.90 19.44
C ALA A 631 28.69 -22.78 20.58
N ASP A 632 28.01 -23.86 20.95
CA ASP A 632 27.09 -23.81 22.07
C ASP A 632 27.92 -23.72 23.36
N ASP A 633 27.82 -22.61 24.09
CA ASP A 633 28.61 -22.37 25.31
C ASP A 633 28.42 -23.53 26.29
N ARG A 634 29.47 -24.34 26.49
CA ARG A 634 29.57 -25.23 27.65
C ARG A 634 29.90 -24.40 28.88
N GLY A 635 28.91 -23.70 29.42
CA GLY A 635 28.95 -23.10 30.75
C GLY A 635 30.06 -22.09 31.01
N ARG A 636 29.75 -20.80 30.80
CA ARG A 636 30.17 -19.75 31.73
C ARG A 636 28.90 -19.07 32.26
N VAL A 637 28.41 -19.62 33.38
CA VAL A 637 27.51 -18.93 34.31
C VAL A 637 28.29 -17.81 34.99
#